data_AF-A0A7L2RHP8-F1
#
_entry.id   AF-A0A7L2RHP8-F1
#
_cell.length_a   1.000
_cell.length_b   1.000
_cell.length_c   1.000
_cell.angle_alpha   90.00
_cell.angle_beta   90.00
_cell.angle_gamma   90.00
#
_symmetry.space_group_name_H-M   'P 1'
#
loop_
_entity.id
_entity.type
_entity.pdbx_description
1 polymer ?
#
loop_
_entity_poly.entity_id
_entity_poly.type
_entity_poly.pdbx_seq_one_letter_code
_entity_poly.pdbx_strand_id
1 'polypeptide(L)'
;CSLTYFLPLCLAAWRYVGATGGCLFIVIQLILLVEFAHKWNKNWTAGANHKQVWNGLLALVTLILYSIAVAALVLMALFYTRAEGCMYNKVLIGVNGGLCLFVSLVAISPCVQNRQPHSGLLQSGVISCYVMYLTFSALSSKPPETILDENNRNITICVPEFSQGLHRDENLVTGLGTTILFGCILYSCLTSTTRSSSEALRGIYTTAETEVTSCCFSVLIIFAKFTCFLSLTAEPEEHIEKRGGQTVVYDEKKGTVYNYAYFHFVFFLASLYVMMTVTHWFHYESAQIEKFFTGTWSIFWIKMVSCWVCVCLYLWTLIAPLCCPTREFLV
;
A
#
# COMPACT_ATOMS: atom_id res chain seq x y z
N CYS A 1 -28.98 -3.87 7.49
CA CYS A 1 -28.49 -4.84 8.50
C CYS A 1 -29.55 -5.84 8.96
N SER A 2 -30.79 -5.46 9.25
CA SER A 2 -31.78 -6.39 9.85
C SER A 2 -32.40 -7.43 8.89
N LEU A 3 -32.41 -7.18 7.57
CA LEU A 3 -33.02 -8.07 6.58
C LEU A 3 -32.07 -9.18 6.08
N THR A 4 -30.75 -9.00 6.23
CA THR A 4 -29.72 -9.89 5.68
C THR A 4 -29.48 -11.14 6.54
N TYR A 5 -29.90 -11.12 7.81
CA TYR A 5 -29.74 -12.23 8.75
C TYR A 5 -30.61 -13.45 8.43
N PHE A 6 -31.68 -13.28 7.66
CA PHE A 6 -32.70 -14.33 7.46
C PHE A 6 -32.52 -15.18 6.19
N LEU A 7 -31.61 -14.84 5.27
CA LEU A 7 -31.40 -15.62 4.04
C LEU A 7 -30.02 -16.31 4.01
N PRO A 8 -29.93 -17.64 4.25
CA PRO A 8 -28.67 -18.37 4.20
C PRO A 8 -28.00 -18.34 2.81
N LEU A 9 -28.80 -18.25 1.73
CA LEU A 9 -28.30 -18.07 0.36
C LEU A 9 -27.62 -16.70 0.17
N CYS A 10 -28.10 -15.67 0.87
CA CYS A 10 -27.53 -14.32 0.82
C CYS A 10 -26.15 -14.28 1.50
N LEU A 11 -25.97 -15.01 2.60
CA LEU A 11 -24.70 -15.08 3.32
C LEU A 11 -23.58 -15.71 2.48
N ALA A 12 -23.87 -16.78 1.74
CA ALA A 12 -22.90 -17.42 0.85
C ALA A 12 -22.45 -16.48 -0.28
N ALA A 13 -23.40 -15.79 -0.92
CA ALA A 13 -23.11 -14.80 -1.96
C ALA A 13 -22.29 -13.61 -1.40
N TRP A 14 -22.67 -13.10 -0.22
CA TRP A 14 -21.99 -11.98 0.43
C TRP A 14 -20.56 -12.31 0.83
N ARG A 15 -20.25 -13.58 1.05
CA ARG A 15 -18.90 -14.09 1.31
C ARG A 15 -17.97 -13.84 0.13
N TYR A 16 -18.40 -14.21 -1.08
CA TYR A 16 -17.63 -14.01 -2.31
C TYR A 16 -17.55 -12.54 -2.72
N VAL A 17 -18.66 -11.80 -2.56
CA VAL A 17 -18.71 -10.35 -2.80
C VAL A 17 -17.76 -9.62 -1.86
N GLY A 18 -17.81 -9.95 -0.57
CA GLY A 18 -16.94 -9.40 0.46
C GLY A 18 -15.47 -9.62 0.14
N ALA A 19 -15.07 -10.85 -0.17
CA ALA A 19 -13.68 -11.16 -0.48
C ALA A 19 -13.19 -10.50 -1.77
N THR A 20 -14.01 -10.51 -2.81
CA THR A 20 -13.67 -9.82 -4.07
C THR A 20 -13.51 -8.32 -3.82
N GLY A 21 -14.44 -7.70 -3.10
CA GLY A 21 -14.39 -6.29 -2.75
C GLY A 21 -13.21 -5.94 -1.84
N GLY A 22 -12.90 -6.80 -0.86
CA GLY A 22 -11.76 -6.65 0.04
C GLY A 22 -10.42 -6.74 -0.70
N CYS A 23 -10.28 -7.71 -1.63
CA CYS A 23 -9.09 -7.81 -2.48
C CYS A 23 -8.91 -6.57 -3.37
N LEU A 24 -9.98 -6.09 -4.00
CA LEU A 24 -9.95 -4.85 -4.80
C LEU A 24 -9.55 -3.65 -3.94
N PHE A 25 -10.09 -3.55 -2.74
CA PHE A 25 -9.75 -2.47 -1.82
C PHE A 25 -8.27 -2.50 -1.40
N ILE A 26 -7.72 -3.68 -1.10
CA ILE A 26 -6.28 -3.84 -0.80
C ILE A 26 -5.44 -3.31 -1.96
N VAL A 27 -5.77 -3.66 -3.21
CA VAL A 27 -5.03 -3.17 -4.38
C VAL A 27 -5.09 -1.64 -4.48
N ILE A 28 -6.27 -1.04 -4.31
CA ILE A 28 -6.43 0.41 -4.30
C ILE A 28 -5.59 1.05 -3.18
N GLN A 29 -5.60 0.45 -1.99
CA GLN A 29 -4.80 0.90 -0.85
C GLN A 29 -3.30 0.89 -1.16
N LEU A 30 -2.79 -0.16 -1.80
CA LEU A 30 -1.39 -0.26 -2.19
C LEU A 30 -1.00 0.82 -3.20
N ILE A 31 -1.88 1.11 -4.16
CA ILE A 31 -1.64 2.17 -5.16
C ILE A 31 -1.56 3.54 -4.47
N LEU A 32 -2.52 3.84 -3.59
CA LEU A 32 -2.52 5.10 -2.82
C LEU A 32 -1.27 5.26 -1.95
N LEU A 33 -0.79 4.16 -1.36
CA LEU A 33 0.45 4.16 -0.57
C LEU A 33 1.68 4.47 -1.42
N VAL A 34 1.77 3.89 -2.62
CA VAL A 34 2.84 4.17 -3.59
C VAL A 34 2.80 5.63 -4.04
N GLU A 35 1.62 6.16 -4.39
CA GLU A 35 1.44 7.57 -4.77
C GLU A 35 1.80 8.53 -3.64
N PHE A 36 1.39 8.21 -2.41
CA PHE A 36 1.76 8.97 -1.24
C PHE A 36 3.28 9.04 -1.08
N ALA A 37 3.98 7.91 -1.23
CA ALA A 37 5.44 7.86 -1.14
C ALA A 37 6.12 8.73 -2.22
N HIS A 38 5.65 8.66 -3.47
CA HIS A 38 6.13 9.50 -4.58
C HIS A 38 5.88 10.99 -4.31
N LYS A 39 4.66 11.35 -3.87
CA LYS A 39 4.27 12.74 -3.60
C LYS A 39 5.05 13.32 -2.42
N TRP A 40 5.26 12.53 -1.36
CA TRP A 40 6.10 12.93 -0.24
C TRP A 40 7.52 13.22 -0.72
N ASN A 41 8.12 12.29 -1.47
CA ASN A 41 9.47 12.47 -2.01
C ASN A 41 9.56 13.73 -2.88
N LYS A 42 8.67 13.91 -3.86
CA LYS A 42 8.63 15.11 -4.71
C LYS A 42 8.55 16.41 -3.90
N ASN A 43 7.63 16.47 -2.93
CA ASN A 43 7.42 17.67 -2.11
C ASN A 43 8.65 18.01 -1.26
N TRP A 44 9.31 17.01 -0.67
CA TRP A 44 10.49 17.25 0.16
C TRP A 44 11.73 17.55 -0.66
N THR A 45 11.91 16.89 -1.81
CA THR A 45 12.97 17.20 -2.78
C THR A 45 12.81 18.64 -3.31
N ALA A 46 11.59 19.11 -3.55
CA ALA A 46 11.35 20.51 -3.93
C ALA A 46 11.78 21.48 -2.82
N GLY A 47 11.44 21.21 -1.56
CA GLY A 47 11.91 22.01 -0.41
C GLY A 47 13.44 22.02 -0.26
N ALA A 48 14.08 20.89 -0.55
CA ALA A 48 15.53 20.69 -0.56
C ALA A 48 16.27 21.57 -1.56
N ASN A 49 15.67 21.82 -2.73
CA ASN A 49 16.24 22.72 -3.74
C ASN A 49 16.28 24.18 -3.26
N HIS A 50 15.41 24.58 -2.33
CA HIS A 50 15.32 25.96 -1.84
C HIS A 50 16.09 26.20 -0.53
N LYS A 51 16.10 25.24 0.41
CA LYS A 51 16.82 25.40 1.70
C LYS A 51 17.58 24.13 2.07
N GLN A 52 18.85 24.30 2.45
CA GLN A 52 19.73 23.19 2.85
C GLN A 52 19.23 22.38 4.06
N VAL A 53 18.42 22.98 4.94
CA VAL A 53 17.80 22.27 6.09
C VAL A 53 16.93 21.10 5.61
N TRP A 54 16.22 21.25 4.48
CA TRP A 54 15.40 20.19 3.92
C TRP A 54 16.23 19.02 3.39
N ASN A 55 17.45 19.25 2.91
CA ASN A 55 18.38 18.16 2.55
C ASN A 55 18.77 17.33 3.77
N GLY A 56 19.14 17.99 4.87
CA GLY A 56 19.47 17.30 6.12
C GLY A 56 18.28 16.51 6.67
N LEU A 57 17.08 17.10 6.64
CA LEU A 57 15.85 16.43 7.08
C LEU A 57 15.48 15.24 6.18
N LEU A 58 15.60 15.38 4.86
CA LEU A 58 15.36 14.29 3.90
C LEU A 58 16.31 13.12 4.14
N ALA A 59 17.60 13.39 4.36
CA ALA A 59 18.60 12.38 4.67
C ALA A 59 18.30 11.67 6.01
N LEU A 60 17.95 12.44 7.05
CA LEU A 60 17.61 11.90 8.37
C LEU A 60 16.40 10.97 8.31
N VAL A 61 15.30 11.40 7.68
CA VAL A 61 14.07 10.57 7.59
C VAL A 61 14.34 9.32 6.76
N THR A 62 15.08 9.44 5.66
CA THR A 62 15.47 8.28 4.83
C THR A 62 16.30 7.27 5.64
N LEU A 63 17.27 7.75 6.42
CA LEU A 63 18.09 6.88 7.27
C LEU A 63 17.25 6.17 8.33
N ILE A 64 16.31 6.88 8.97
CA ILE A 64 15.40 6.30 9.96
C ILE A 64 14.54 5.19 9.32
N LEU A 65 13.97 5.42 8.13
CA LEU A 65 13.17 4.41 7.43
C LEU A 65 13.98 3.14 7.14
N TYR A 66 15.18 3.28 6.56
CA TYR A 66 16.02 2.10 6.31
C TYR A 66 16.47 1.41 7.60
N SER A 67 16.73 2.16 8.67
CA SER A 67 17.07 1.60 9.97
C SER A 67 15.92 0.76 10.53
N ILE A 68 14.68 1.25 10.43
CA ILE A 68 13.47 0.51 10.82
C ILE A 68 13.30 -0.75 9.97
N ALA A 69 13.46 -0.65 8.64
CA ALA A 69 13.34 -1.80 7.74
C ALA A 69 14.39 -2.88 8.03
N VAL A 70 15.65 -2.50 8.22
CA VAL A 70 16.74 -3.43 8.57
C VAL A 70 16.53 -4.03 9.96
N ALA A 71 16.14 -3.23 10.95
CA ALA A 71 15.83 -3.75 12.28
C ALA A 71 14.68 -4.77 12.23
N ALA A 72 13.61 -4.49 11.49
CA ALA A 72 12.51 -5.43 11.28
C ALA A 72 12.99 -6.73 10.61
N LEU A 73 13.84 -6.64 9.58
CA LEU A 73 14.42 -7.80 8.90
C LEU A 73 15.25 -8.66 9.86
N VAL A 74 16.13 -8.03 10.65
CA VAL A 74 16.99 -8.72 11.64
C VAL A 74 16.14 -9.37 12.73
N LEU A 75 15.15 -8.66 13.28
CA LEU A 75 14.25 -9.21 14.30
C LEU A 75 13.46 -10.41 13.75
N MET A 76 12.93 -10.31 12.52
CA MET A 76 12.27 -11.44 11.87
C MET A 76 13.22 -12.63 11.67
N ALA A 77 14.45 -12.37 11.23
CA ALA A 77 15.44 -13.43 11.06
C ALA A 77 15.79 -14.12 12.38
N LEU A 78 15.96 -13.36 13.48
CA LEU A 78 16.31 -13.93 14.79
C LEU A 78 15.16 -14.70 15.44
N PHE A 79 13.92 -14.20 15.34
CA PHE A 79 12.79 -14.78 16.07
C PHE A 79 11.95 -15.78 15.27
N TYR A 80 11.88 -15.64 13.94
CA TYR A 80 11.05 -16.53 13.09
C TYR A 80 11.88 -17.58 12.34
N THR A 81 13.21 -17.61 12.52
CA THR A 81 14.08 -18.64 11.94
C THR A 81 14.93 -19.34 13.01
N ARG A 82 15.27 -20.60 12.75
CA ARG A 82 16.16 -21.42 13.59
C ARG A 82 17.16 -22.15 12.69
N ALA A 83 18.36 -22.47 13.18
CA ALA A 83 19.38 -23.16 12.38
C ALA A 83 18.83 -24.46 11.77
N GLU A 84 18.19 -25.27 12.60
CA GLU A 84 17.48 -26.49 12.21
C GLU A 84 15.99 -26.19 11.97
N GLY A 85 15.49 -26.50 10.78
CA GLY A 85 14.09 -26.27 10.39
C GLY A 85 13.76 -24.86 9.87
N CYS A 86 12.47 -24.53 9.84
CA CYS A 86 11.90 -23.23 9.42
C CYS A 86 12.32 -22.76 8.01
N MET A 87 12.56 -23.69 7.07
CA MET A 87 13.04 -23.35 5.71
C MET A 87 12.10 -22.38 4.99
N TYR A 88 10.79 -22.54 5.16
CA TYR A 88 9.79 -21.66 4.58
C TYR A 88 9.95 -20.21 5.04
N ASN A 89 10.09 -19.99 6.35
CA ASN A 89 10.27 -18.64 6.91
C ASN A 89 11.61 -18.03 6.45
N LYS A 90 12.69 -18.82 6.40
CA LYS A 90 14.01 -18.37 5.90
C LYS A 90 13.92 -17.87 4.45
N VAL A 91 13.30 -18.67 3.57
CA VAL A 91 13.16 -18.33 2.16
C VAL A 91 12.31 -17.06 2.00
N LEU A 92 11.19 -16.94 2.71
CA LEU A 92 10.32 -15.77 2.58
C LEU A 92 10.96 -14.47 3.09
N ILE A 93 11.61 -14.52 4.25
CA ILE A 93 12.34 -13.38 4.79
C ILE A 93 13.47 -12.98 3.84
N GLY A 94 14.22 -13.96 3.31
CA GLY A 94 15.27 -13.73 2.32
C GLY A 94 14.76 -13.11 1.03
N VAL A 95 13.66 -13.62 0.47
CA VAL A 95 13.04 -13.10 -0.76
C VAL A 95 12.53 -11.68 -0.55
N ASN A 96 11.76 -11.41 0.50
CA ASN A 96 11.22 -10.07 0.73
C ASN A 96 12.31 -9.05 1.09
N GLY A 97 13.31 -9.46 1.88
CA GLY A 97 14.49 -8.62 2.13
C GLY A 97 15.29 -8.33 0.85
N GLY A 98 15.49 -9.34 0.01
CA GLY A 98 16.14 -9.19 -1.30
C GLY A 98 15.36 -8.28 -2.25
N LEU A 99 14.02 -8.39 -2.28
CA LEU A 99 13.16 -7.49 -3.05
C LEU A 99 13.27 -6.04 -2.59
N CYS A 100 13.30 -5.77 -1.28
CA CYS A 100 13.53 -4.42 -0.78
C CYS A 100 14.88 -3.85 -1.24
N LEU A 101 15.96 -4.65 -1.13
CA LEU A 101 17.27 -4.23 -1.61
C LEU A 101 17.27 -3.96 -3.12
N PHE A 102 16.66 -4.85 -3.90
CA PHE A 102 16.53 -4.68 -5.35
C PHE A 102 15.79 -3.39 -5.72
N VAL A 103 14.65 -3.14 -5.08
CA VAL A 103 13.85 -1.92 -5.28
C VAL A 103 14.65 -0.66 -4.95
N SER A 104 15.40 -0.65 -3.84
CA SER A 104 16.27 0.47 -3.47
C SER A 104 17.39 0.70 -4.50
N LEU A 105 18.00 -0.37 -5.04
CA LEU A 105 19.01 -0.26 -6.09
C LEU A 105 18.44 0.30 -7.38
N VAL A 106 17.25 -0.15 -7.79
CA VAL A 106 16.55 0.38 -8.98
C VAL A 106 16.25 1.87 -8.80
N ALA A 107 15.77 2.29 -7.62
CA ALA A 107 15.47 3.69 -7.33
C ALA A 107 16.70 4.61 -7.35
N ILE A 108 17.91 4.08 -7.09
CA ILE A 108 19.17 4.83 -7.13
C ILE A 108 19.84 4.75 -8.50
N SER A 109 19.41 3.82 -9.37
CA SER A 109 20.07 3.59 -10.64
C SER A 109 20.09 4.85 -11.53
N PRO A 110 21.23 5.18 -12.18
CA PRO A 110 21.32 6.35 -13.06
C PRO A 110 20.29 6.33 -14.21
N CYS A 111 19.91 5.13 -14.67
CA CYS A 111 18.89 4.95 -15.72
C CYS A 111 17.54 5.55 -15.30
N VAL A 112 17.09 5.25 -14.07
CA VAL A 112 15.82 5.76 -13.52
C VAL A 112 15.94 7.25 -13.18
N GLN A 113 17.04 7.67 -12.55
CA GLN A 113 17.20 9.08 -12.14
C GLN A 113 17.28 10.04 -13.33
N ASN A 114 17.87 9.64 -14.45
CA ASN A 114 17.95 10.48 -15.64
C ASN A 114 16.58 10.74 -16.29
N ARG A 115 15.61 9.85 -16.11
CA ARG A 115 14.25 9.99 -16.66
C ARG A 115 13.24 10.51 -15.63
N GLN A 116 13.51 10.29 -14.35
CA GLN A 116 12.66 10.75 -13.25
C GLN A 116 13.56 11.35 -12.15
N PRO A 117 13.94 12.63 -12.24
CA PRO A 117 14.86 13.28 -11.28
C PRO A 117 14.26 13.43 -9.88
N HIS A 118 12.94 13.29 -9.78
CA HIS A 118 12.22 13.25 -8.50
C HIS A 118 12.08 11.83 -7.93
N SER A 119 12.72 10.81 -8.51
CA SER A 119 12.85 9.50 -7.87
C SER A 119 13.96 9.54 -6.83
N GLY A 120 13.67 9.13 -5.59
CA GLY A 120 14.62 9.24 -4.48
C GLY A 120 14.58 8.05 -3.52
N LEU A 121 15.51 8.04 -2.56
CA LEU A 121 15.62 6.97 -1.56
C LEU A 121 14.49 7.00 -0.52
N LEU A 122 13.85 8.15 -0.29
CA LEU A 122 12.78 8.29 0.71
C LEU A 122 11.59 7.40 0.33
N GLN A 123 11.12 7.51 -0.92
CA GLN A 123 10.00 6.72 -1.41
C GLN A 123 10.27 5.21 -1.34
N SER A 124 11.46 4.74 -1.78
CA SER A 124 11.80 3.31 -1.71
C SER A 124 11.98 2.84 -0.26
N GLY A 125 12.43 3.71 0.65
CA GLY A 125 12.48 3.46 2.09
C GLY A 125 11.10 3.25 2.71
N VAL A 126 10.11 4.09 2.36
CA VAL A 126 8.71 3.92 2.80
C VAL A 126 8.14 2.59 2.32
N ILE A 127 8.34 2.25 1.04
CA ILE A 127 7.90 0.96 0.49
C ILE A 127 8.58 -0.22 1.20
N SER A 128 9.89 -0.12 1.47
CA SER A 128 10.65 -1.16 2.16
C SER A 128 10.16 -1.39 3.59
N CYS A 129 9.87 -0.31 4.35
CA CYS A 129 9.25 -0.41 5.67
C CYS A 129 7.90 -1.13 5.61
N TYR A 130 7.06 -0.78 4.64
CA TYR A 130 5.74 -1.37 4.49
C TYR A 130 5.82 -2.86 4.10
N VAL A 131 6.74 -3.24 3.21
CA VAL A 131 7.03 -4.63 2.85
C VAL A 131 7.50 -5.43 4.07
N MET A 132 8.40 -4.89 4.89
CA MET A 132 8.84 -5.54 6.13
C MET A 132 7.69 -5.68 7.13
N TYR A 133 6.83 -4.68 7.28
CA TYR A 133 5.62 -4.76 8.09
C TYR A 133 4.66 -5.86 7.60
N LEU A 134 4.36 -5.92 6.30
CA LEU A 134 3.50 -6.96 5.74
C LEU A 134 4.11 -8.35 5.89
N THR A 135 5.44 -8.48 5.76
CA THR A 135 6.16 -9.74 5.98
C THR A 135 6.03 -10.20 7.42
N PHE A 136 6.28 -9.31 8.38
CA PHE A 136 6.10 -9.61 9.81
C PHE A 136 4.66 -10.02 10.10
N SER A 137 3.71 -9.20 9.65
CA SER A 137 2.28 -9.42 9.83
C SER A 137 1.79 -10.72 9.20
N ALA A 138 2.37 -11.14 8.06
CA ALA A 138 2.09 -12.44 7.45
C ALA A 138 2.63 -13.58 8.31
N LEU A 139 3.91 -13.53 8.70
CA LEU A 139 4.54 -14.57 9.52
C LEU A 139 3.82 -14.78 10.85
N SER A 140 3.34 -13.70 11.49
CA SER A 140 2.53 -13.81 12.72
C SER A 140 1.15 -14.44 12.49
N SER A 141 0.62 -14.42 11.27
CA SER A 141 -0.66 -15.04 10.92
C SER A 141 -0.53 -16.48 10.42
N LYS A 142 0.69 -17.00 10.25
CA LYS A 142 0.94 -18.40 9.90
C LYS A 142 0.63 -19.31 11.11
N PRO A 143 -0.06 -20.44 10.95
CA PRO A 143 -0.24 -21.39 12.06
C PRO A 143 1.12 -21.94 12.54
N PRO A 144 1.26 -22.19 13.86
CA PRO A 144 2.51 -22.70 14.42
C PRO A 144 2.79 -24.12 13.93
N GLU A 145 4.06 -24.39 13.60
CA GLU A 145 4.54 -25.74 13.30
C GLU A 145 5.00 -26.41 14.60
N THR A 146 4.71 -27.69 14.79
CA THR A 146 5.14 -28.46 15.97
C THR A 146 6.09 -29.58 15.56
N ILE A 147 7.17 -29.76 16.31
CA ILE A 147 8.08 -30.90 16.18
C ILE A 147 8.19 -31.62 17.53
N LEU A 148 8.55 -32.90 17.50
CA LEU A 148 8.84 -33.68 18.69
C LEU A 148 10.29 -33.40 19.12
N ASP A 149 10.46 -32.95 20.35
CA ASP A 149 11.76 -32.85 21.00
C ASP A 149 12.33 -34.25 21.32
N GLU A 150 13.61 -34.35 21.70
CA GLU A 150 14.27 -35.62 22.11
C GLU A 150 13.49 -36.34 23.24
N ASN A 151 12.75 -35.59 24.05
CA ASN A 151 11.90 -36.09 25.12
C ASN A 151 10.46 -36.44 24.67
N ASN A 152 10.21 -36.55 23.36
CA ASN A 152 8.91 -36.83 22.75
C ASN A 152 7.81 -35.83 23.15
N ARG A 153 8.18 -34.56 23.37
CA ARG A 153 7.27 -33.46 23.70
C ARG A 153 7.03 -32.59 22.46
N ASN A 154 5.78 -32.21 22.21
CA ASN A 154 5.42 -31.30 21.11
C ASN A 154 5.90 -29.88 21.45
N ILE A 155 6.94 -29.41 20.77
CA ILE A 155 7.43 -28.03 20.86
C ILE A 155 7.01 -27.24 19.62
N THR A 156 6.56 -26.00 19.80
CA THR A 156 6.24 -25.09 18.69
C THR A 156 7.51 -24.42 18.18
N ILE A 157 7.76 -24.52 16.88
CA ILE A 157 8.92 -23.92 16.22
C ILE A 157 8.51 -22.80 15.28
N CYS A 158 9.49 -21.97 14.90
CA CYS A 158 9.34 -20.89 13.93
C CYS A 158 8.35 -19.78 14.35
N VAL A 159 8.10 -19.68 15.65
CA VAL A 159 7.33 -18.63 16.30
C VAL A 159 8.22 -17.97 17.35
N PRO A 160 8.06 -16.65 17.57
CA PRO A 160 8.81 -15.99 18.61
C PRO A 160 8.43 -16.53 20.00
N GLU A 161 9.43 -16.94 20.77
CA GLU A 161 9.26 -17.44 22.14
C GLU A 161 9.21 -16.25 23.12
N PHE A 162 8.14 -15.45 23.06
CA PHE A 162 7.96 -14.31 23.95
C PHE A 162 7.20 -14.73 25.21
N SER A 163 7.89 -14.75 26.35
CA SER A 163 7.32 -15.06 27.66
C SER A 163 6.20 -14.07 28.05
N GLN A 164 4.96 -14.58 28.25
CA GLN A 164 3.84 -14.06 29.07
C GLN A 164 3.40 -12.57 29.01
N GLY A 165 3.88 -11.75 28.06
CA GLY A 165 3.44 -10.34 27.87
C GLY A 165 2.50 -10.09 26.68
N LEU A 166 2.04 -11.14 26.01
CA LEU A 166 1.60 -11.19 24.60
C LEU A 166 0.32 -10.42 24.23
N HIS A 167 -0.41 -9.82 25.16
CA HIS A 167 -1.62 -9.06 24.81
C HIS A 167 -1.33 -7.74 24.03
N ARG A 168 -0.05 -7.34 23.89
CA ARG A 168 0.35 -6.05 23.29
C ARG A 168 0.70 -6.12 21.79
N ASP A 169 1.11 -7.27 21.26
CA ASP A 169 1.64 -7.38 19.88
C ASP A 169 0.57 -7.63 18.82
N GLU A 170 -0.46 -8.45 19.12
CA GLU A 170 -1.62 -8.59 18.23
C GLU A 170 -2.35 -7.24 18.09
N ASN A 171 -2.45 -6.50 19.19
CA ASN A 171 -2.98 -5.14 19.21
C ASN A 171 -2.10 -4.14 18.44
N LEU A 172 -0.78 -4.37 18.36
CA LEU A 172 0.14 -3.52 17.62
C LEU A 172 0.06 -3.77 16.12
N VAL A 173 0.01 -5.04 15.67
CA VAL A 173 -0.16 -5.38 14.24
C VAL A 173 -1.52 -4.89 13.73
N THR A 174 -2.57 -5.13 14.51
CA THR A 174 -3.94 -4.69 14.22
C THR A 174 -4.06 -3.18 14.29
N GLY A 175 -3.44 -2.56 15.30
CA GLY A 175 -3.37 -1.12 15.47
C GLY A 175 -2.70 -0.47 14.27
N LEU A 176 -1.50 -0.91 13.88
CA LEU A 176 -0.78 -0.40 12.71
C LEU A 176 -1.57 -0.61 11.41
N GLY A 177 -2.17 -1.79 11.20
CA GLY A 177 -2.97 -2.06 9.99
C GLY A 177 -4.21 -1.16 9.91
N THR A 178 -4.84 -0.92 11.06
CA THR A 178 -5.99 -0.02 11.21
C THR A 178 -5.57 1.44 11.02
N THR A 179 -4.44 1.87 11.57
CA THR A 179 -3.89 3.21 11.37
C THR A 179 -3.55 3.46 9.90
N ILE A 180 -2.95 2.48 9.20
CA ILE A 180 -2.68 2.57 7.76
C ILE A 180 -4.00 2.65 6.98
N LEU A 181 -5.01 1.85 7.34
CA LEU A 181 -6.34 1.92 6.73
C LEU A 181 -6.96 3.31 6.87
N PHE A 182 -7.03 3.85 8.10
CA PHE A 182 -7.53 5.19 8.35
C PHE A 182 -6.69 6.25 7.64
N GLY A 183 -5.37 6.12 7.64
CA GLY A 183 -4.44 7.00 6.94
C GLY A 183 -4.68 7.03 5.43
N CYS A 184 -4.87 5.87 4.80
CA CYS A 184 -5.19 5.78 3.38
C CYS A 184 -6.56 6.38 3.05
N ILE A 185 -7.59 6.08 3.84
CA ILE A 185 -8.93 6.67 3.66
C ILE A 185 -8.87 8.19 3.81
N LEU A 186 -8.21 8.68 4.86
CA LEU A 186 -7.98 10.12 5.08
C LEU A 186 -7.19 10.72 3.92
N TYR A 187 -6.15 10.06 3.43
CA TYR A 187 -5.37 10.52 2.28
C TYR A 187 -6.19 10.57 1.00
N SER A 188 -7.04 9.58 0.72
CA SER A 188 -7.97 9.60 -0.40
C SER A 188 -8.97 10.75 -0.29
N CYS A 189 -9.54 10.96 0.90
CA CYS A 189 -10.46 12.07 1.16
C CYS A 189 -9.75 13.42 0.99
N LEU A 190 -8.58 13.58 1.59
CA LEU A 190 -7.79 14.81 1.52
C LEU A 190 -7.29 15.05 0.10
N THR A 191 -6.84 14.04 -0.63
CA THR A 191 -6.40 14.22 -2.02
C THR A 191 -7.56 14.55 -2.94
N SER A 192 -8.73 13.92 -2.77
CA SER A 192 -9.94 14.27 -3.52
C SER A 192 -10.43 15.69 -3.21
N THR A 193 -10.39 16.09 -1.94
CA THR A 193 -10.80 17.44 -1.48
C THR A 193 -9.76 18.50 -1.85
N THR A 194 -8.47 18.19 -1.76
CA THR A 194 -7.38 19.12 -2.11
C THR A 194 -7.30 19.31 -3.61
N ARG A 195 -7.61 18.28 -4.41
CA ARG A 195 -7.79 18.44 -5.85
C ARG A 195 -8.96 19.38 -6.16
N SER A 196 -10.07 19.23 -5.43
CA SER A 196 -11.21 20.16 -5.47
C SER A 196 -10.84 21.60 -5.14
N SER A 197 -10.02 21.84 -4.12
CA SER A 197 -9.59 23.21 -3.81
C SER A 197 -8.50 23.74 -4.75
N SER A 198 -7.63 22.89 -5.34
CA SER A 198 -6.57 23.33 -6.25
C SER A 198 -7.05 23.61 -7.67
N GLU A 199 -8.00 22.83 -8.21
CA GLU A 199 -8.61 23.09 -9.52
C GLU A 199 -9.55 24.32 -9.44
N ALA A 200 -10.30 24.47 -8.34
CA ALA A 200 -11.09 25.66 -8.04
C ALA A 200 -10.24 26.94 -7.87
N LEU A 201 -9.00 26.83 -7.36
CA LEU A 201 -8.07 27.98 -7.25
C LEU A 201 -7.34 28.32 -8.56
N ARG A 202 -7.25 27.38 -9.51
CA ARG A 202 -6.44 27.55 -10.73
C ARG A 202 -7.22 28.09 -11.93
N GLY A 203 -8.55 28.02 -11.95
CA GLY A 203 -9.35 28.68 -12.99
C GLY A 203 -9.01 28.26 -14.44
N ILE A 204 -8.44 27.07 -14.65
CA ILE A 204 -8.12 26.56 -15.97
C ILE A 204 -9.22 25.58 -16.37
N TYR A 205 -10.02 25.99 -17.35
CA TYR A 205 -10.87 25.09 -18.12
C TYR A 205 -10.01 24.38 -19.15
N THR A 206 -9.86 23.05 -19.04
CA THR A 206 -9.54 22.22 -20.19
C THR A 206 -10.70 21.26 -20.43
N THR A 207 -11.27 21.35 -21.63
CA THR A 207 -12.23 20.41 -22.18
C THR A 207 -11.61 19.02 -22.24
N ALA A 208 -12.35 18.02 -21.77
CA ALA A 208 -11.96 16.62 -21.90
C ALA A 208 -11.92 16.23 -23.38
N GLU A 209 -10.74 16.30 -24.00
CA GLU A 209 -10.49 15.56 -25.23
C GLU A 209 -10.13 14.13 -24.87
N THR A 210 -11.05 13.23 -25.20
CA THR A 210 -10.86 11.79 -25.18
C THR A 210 -9.85 11.40 -26.27
N GLU A 211 -8.56 11.39 -25.95
CA GLU A 211 -7.59 10.68 -26.77
C GLU A 211 -7.41 9.23 -26.28
N VAL A 212 -7.79 8.33 -27.18
CA VAL A 212 -7.79 6.88 -27.02
C VAL A 212 -6.37 6.39 -27.27
N THR A 213 -5.60 6.08 -26.23
CA THR A 213 -4.28 5.42 -26.43
C THR A 213 -4.36 3.92 -26.14
N SER A 214 -4.15 3.16 -27.20
CA SER A 214 -4.01 1.70 -27.23
C SER A 214 -2.82 1.23 -26.39
N CYS A 215 -3.05 0.30 -25.46
CA CYS A 215 -2.01 -0.41 -24.73
C CYS A 215 -2.14 -1.93 -24.97
N CYS A 216 -1.07 -2.54 -25.49
CA CYS A 216 -0.93 -4.00 -25.65
C CYS A 216 -0.47 -4.65 -24.33
N PHE A 217 -1.29 -5.53 -23.73
CA PHE A 217 -1.02 -6.93 -23.32
C PHE A 217 -2.22 -7.46 -22.51
N SER A 218 -2.77 -8.59 -22.93
CA SER A 218 -4.18 -8.99 -22.71
C SER A 218 -4.58 -9.45 -21.30
N VAL A 219 -3.72 -9.30 -20.29
CA VAL A 219 -4.04 -9.65 -18.88
C VAL A 219 -3.87 -8.45 -17.93
N LEU A 220 -3.33 -7.33 -18.41
CA LEU A 220 -3.02 -6.13 -17.61
C LEU A 220 -3.91 -4.93 -17.99
N ILE A 221 -5.08 -5.14 -18.58
CA ILE A 221 -5.92 -4.02 -19.06
C ILE A 221 -6.61 -3.27 -17.91
N ILE A 222 -7.00 -3.96 -16.83
CA ILE A 222 -7.62 -3.31 -15.66
C ILE A 222 -6.59 -2.48 -14.90
N PHE A 223 -5.40 -3.03 -14.64
CA PHE A 223 -4.31 -2.31 -13.99
C PHE A 223 -3.80 -1.17 -14.87
N ALA A 224 -3.55 -1.37 -16.16
CA ALA A 224 -3.09 -0.29 -17.04
C ALA A 224 -4.16 0.80 -17.25
N LYS A 225 -5.46 0.46 -17.36
CA LYS A 225 -6.52 1.49 -17.40
C LYS A 225 -6.68 2.20 -16.06
N PHE A 226 -6.56 1.50 -14.94
CA PHE A 226 -6.63 2.13 -13.61
C PHE A 226 -5.42 3.04 -13.37
N THR A 227 -4.20 2.58 -13.67
CA THR A 227 -2.97 3.37 -13.58
C THR A 227 -2.93 4.50 -14.62
N CYS A 228 -3.48 4.32 -15.83
CA CYS A 228 -3.60 5.38 -16.83
C CYS A 228 -4.68 6.41 -16.46
N PHE A 229 -5.82 5.97 -15.92
CA PHE A 229 -6.85 6.84 -15.33
C PHE A 229 -6.30 7.65 -14.15
N LEU A 230 -5.39 7.07 -13.36
CA LEU A 230 -4.70 7.73 -12.26
C LEU A 230 -3.52 8.60 -12.73
N SER A 231 -2.82 8.21 -13.81
CA SER A 231 -1.69 8.95 -14.40
C SER A 231 -2.12 10.09 -15.34
N LEU A 232 -3.40 10.15 -15.74
CA LEU A 232 -3.98 11.32 -16.42
C LEU A 232 -4.12 12.53 -15.47
N THR A 233 -3.76 12.40 -14.19
CA THR A 233 -3.82 13.50 -13.21
C THR A 233 -2.46 14.09 -12.85
N ALA A 234 -1.41 13.72 -13.58
CA ALA A 234 -0.08 14.32 -13.43
C ALA A 234 0.16 15.34 -14.57
N GLU A 235 -0.40 16.54 -14.41
CA GLU A 235 -0.01 17.69 -15.23
C GLU A 235 1.30 18.31 -14.71
N PRO A 236 2.12 18.90 -15.60
CA PRO A 236 3.33 19.63 -15.21
C PRO A 236 2.95 20.89 -14.41
N GLU A 237 3.66 21.14 -13.32
CA GLU A 237 3.48 22.36 -12.51
C GLU A 237 4.13 23.56 -13.21
N GLU A 238 3.34 24.35 -13.94
CA GLU A 238 3.76 25.70 -14.33
C GLU A 238 3.57 26.68 -13.16
N HIS A 239 4.60 27.52 -12.97
CA HIS A 239 4.79 28.39 -11.81
C HIS A 239 4.05 29.72 -12.03
N ILE A 240 2.85 29.88 -11.46
CA ILE A 240 2.12 31.15 -11.45
C ILE A 240 2.14 31.77 -10.05
N GLU A 241 2.66 32.98 -9.96
CA GLU A 241 2.76 33.82 -8.77
C GLU A 241 1.34 34.15 -8.21
N LYS A 242 1.01 33.64 -7.02
CA LYS A 242 -0.31 33.85 -6.39
C LYS A 242 -0.37 35.19 -5.67
N ARG A 243 -1.18 36.15 -6.16
CA ARG A 243 -1.69 37.27 -5.35
C ARG A 243 -2.80 36.79 -4.42
N GLY A 244 -2.72 37.19 -3.15
CA GLY A 244 -3.61 36.74 -2.08
C GLY A 244 -5.06 37.21 -2.23
N GLY A 245 -5.99 36.26 -2.14
CA GLY A 245 -7.42 36.45 -1.98
C GLY A 245 -8.14 35.09 -2.02
N GLN A 246 -9.01 34.80 -1.05
CA GLN A 246 -9.82 33.58 -1.06
C GLN A 246 -10.96 33.73 -2.07
N THR A 247 -10.83 33.10 -3.24
CA THR A 247 -11.88 33.06 -4.26
C THR A 247 -12.70 31.78 -4.08
N VAL A 248 -14.00 31.94 -3.76
CA VAL A 248 -14.94 30.81 -3.67
C VAL A 248 -15.54 30.59 -5.06
N VAL A 249 -15.17 29.49 -5.70
CA VAL A 249 -15.73 29.08 -7.00
C VAL A 249 -16.90 28.15 -6.78
N TYR A 250 -18.07 28.48 -7.36
CA TYR A 250 -19.27 27.66 -7.32
C TYR A 250 -19.18 26.56 -8.39
N ASP A 251 -19.04 25.32 -7.93
CA ASP A 251 -18.50 24.17 -8.68
C ASP A 251 -19.59 23.17 -9.15
N GLU A 252 -20.80 23.66 -9.35
CA GLU A 252 -21.99 22.82 -9.62
C GLU A 252 -22.74 23.20 -10.89
N LYS A 253 -22.32 24.29 -11.57
CA LYS A 253 -23.01 24.80 -12.75
C LYS A 253 -22.59 24.12 -14.07
N LYS A 254 -21.43 23.47 -14.12
CA LYS A 254 -20.89 22.83 -15.35
C LYS A 254 -20.37 21.38 -15.17
N GLY A 255 -20.09 20.93 -13.94
CA GLY A 255 -19.56 19.61 -13.64
C GLY A 255 -18.94 19.60 -12.24
N THR A 256 -18.63 18.42 -11.69
CA THR A 256 -18.17 18.27 -10.30
C THR A 256 -16.70 17.85 -10.25
N VAL A 257 -15.90 18.41 -9.34
CA VAL A 257 -14.42 18.18 -9.30
C VAL A 257 -14.00 16.73 -9.10
N TYR A 258 -14.84 15.93 -8.48
CA TYR A 258 -14.62 14.50 -8.36
C TYR A 258 -15.87 13.74 -8.73
N ASN A 259 -15.66 12.50 -9.16
CA ASN A 259 -16.77 11.61 -9.46
C ASN A 259 -17.35 11.06 -8.15
N TYR A 260 -18.53 11.55 -7.77
CA TYR A 260 -19.27 11.09 -6.59
C TYR A 260 -19.48 9.57 -6.57
N ALA A 261 -19.74 8.96 -7.72
CA ALA A 261 -19.92 7.51 -7.81
C ALA A 261 -18.61 6.76 -7.50
N TYR A 262 -17.48 7.26 -7.99
CA TYR A 262 -16.16 6.67 -7.68
C TYR A 262 -15.82 6.78 -6.19
N PHE A 263 -16.05 7.95 -5.59
CA PHE A 263 -15.81 8.17 -4.16
C PHE A 263 -16.62 7.21 -3.28
N HIS A 264 -17.93 7.11 -3.51
CA HIS A 264 -18.79 6.19 -2.77
C HIS A 264 -18.47 4.71 -3.06
N PHE A 265 -18.02 4.39 -4.28
CA PHE A 265 -17.58 3.06 -4.64
C PHE A 265 -16.34 2.62 -3.84
N VAL A 266 -15.35 3.50 -3.67
CA VAL A 266 -14.17 3.21 -2.83
C VAL A 266 -14.56 3.01 -1.36
N PHE A 267 -15.48 3.83 -0.82
CA PHE A 267 -16.00 3.64 0.54
C PHE A 267 -16.79 2.34 0.71
N PHE A 268 -17.57 1.97 -0.31
CA PHE A 268 -18.25 0.68 -0.33
C PHE A 268 -17.25 -0.48 -0.29
N LEU A 269 -16.20 -0.45 -1.12
CA LEU A 269 -15.11 -1.45 -1.09
C LEU A 269 -14.39 -1.48 0.27
N ALA A 270 -14.17 -0.32 0.89
CA ALA A 270 -13.59 -0.23 2.24
C ALA A 270 -14.45 -0.94 3.28
N SER A 271 -15.78 -0.78 3.19
CA SER A 271 -16.71 -1.47 4.11
C SER A 271 -16.66 -3.00 3.93
N LEU A 272 -16.52 -3.49 2.69
CA LEU A 272 -16.35 -4.92 2.40
C LEU A 272 -15.00 -5.43 2.92
N TYR A 273 -13.93 -4.65 2.80
CA TYR A 273 -12.63 -4.99 3.39
C TYR A 273 -12.67 -5.11 4.92
N VAL A 274 -13.30 -4.14 5.61
CA VAL A 274 -13.47 -4.19 7.07
C VAL A 274 -14.28 -5.42 7.46
N MET A 275 -15.36 -5.72 6.74
CA MET A 275 -16.15 -6.94 6.95
C MET A 275 -15.30 -8.21 6.81
N MET A 276 -14.47 -8.32 5.77
CA MET A 276 -13.59 -9.49 5.56
C MET A 276 -12.49 -9.63 6.61
N THR A 277 -11.97 -8.51 7.10
CA THR A 277 -10.98 -8.46 8.17
C THR A 277 -11.58 -8.94 9.49
N VAL A 278 -12.79 -8.48 9.83
CA VAL A 278 -13.52 -8.91 11.03
C VAL A 278 -13.94 -10.39 10.96
N THR A 279 -14.19 -10.91 9.75
CA THR A 279 -14.67 -12.30 9.53
C THR A 279 -13.57 -13.29 9.17
N HIS A 280 -12.29 -12.95 9.39
CA HIS A 280 -11.17 -13.88 9.18
C HIS A 280 -11.03 -14.48 7.79
N TRP A 281 -11.47 -13.78 6.74
CA TRP A 281 -11.32 -14.29 5.37
C TRP A 281 -11.77 -15.76 5.24
N PHE A 282 -13.06 -15.99 5.51
CA PHE A 282 -13.82 -17.23 5.22
C PHE A 282 -13.91 -18.32 6.30
N HIS A 283 -13.20 -18.24 7.42
CA HIS A 283 -13.28 -19.22 8.52
C HIS A 283 -14.28 -18.81 9.62
N TYR A 284 -15.59 -18.97 9.37
CA TYR A 284 -16.64 -18.63 10.35
C TYR A 284 -16.98 -19.78 11.33
N GLU A 285 -16.73 -21.05 10.98
CA GLU A 285 -17.08 -22.21 11.83
C GLU A 285 -16.19 -22.37 13.07
N SER A 286 -15.03 -21.71 13.09
CA SER A 286 -14.10 -21.65 14.22
C SER A 286 -14.07 -20.28 14.92
N ALA A 287 -15.07 -19.42 14.64
CA ALA A 287 -15.13 -18.04 15.12
C ALA A 287 -15.50 -17.96 16.61
N GLN A 288 -14.51 -18.18 17.48
CA GLN A 288 -14.54 -17.65 18.83
C GLN A 288 -13.95 -16.24 18.82
N ILE A 289 -14.56 -15.32 19.58
CA ILE A 289 -14.14 -13.92 19.76
C ILE A 289 -12.67 -13.83 20.27
N GLU A 290 -12.10 -14.90 20.83
CA GLU A 290 -10.70 -14.90 21.29
C GLU A 290 -9.68 -15.25 20.19
N LYS A 291 -10.14 -15.60 18.98
CA LYS A 291 -9.30 -16.07 17.88
C LYS A 291 -9.08 -15.05 16.76
N PHE A 292 -9.33 -13.76 17.03
CA PHE A 292 -9.27 -12.61 16.10
C PHE A 292 -7.97 -12.48 15.26
N PHE A 293 -6.88 -13.15 15.64
CA PHE A 293 -5.63 -13.20 14.86
C PHE A 293 -4.99 -14.59 14.74
N THR A 294 -5.70 -15.67 15.08
CA THR A 294 -5.10 -17.01 15.04
C THR A 294 -4.86 -17.53 13.61
N GLY A 295 -3.58 -17.74 13.28
CA GLY A 295 -3.04 -18.84 12.47
C GLY A 295 -3.81 -19.35 11.25
N THR A 296 -4.31 -18.50 10.35
CA THR A 296 -4.91 -18.98 9.10
C THR A 296 -3.97 -18.77 7.92
N TRP A 297 -3.80 -19.83 7.13
CA TRP A 297 -3.04 -19.77 5.88
C TRP A 297 -3.61 -18.75 4.89
N SER A 298 -4.92 -18.52 4.91
CA SER A 298 -5.59 -17.51 4.06
C SER A 298 -5.08 -16.10 4.33
N ILE A 299 -5.09 -15.66 5.59
CA ILE A 299 -4.62 -14.31 5.98
C ILE A 299 -3.12 -14.17 5.69
N PHE A 300 -2.34 -15.21 5.98
CA PHE A 300 -0.93 -15.28 5.65
C PHE A 300 -0.69 -14.99 4.15
N TRP A 301 -1.37 -15.72 3.25
CA TRP A 301 -1.15 -15.57 1.81
C TRP A 301 -1.66 -14.24 1.27
N ILE A 302 -2.77 -13.70 1.79
CA ILE A 302 -3.27 -12.39 1.39
C ILE A 302 -2.22 -11.31 1.69
N LYS A 303 -1.61 -11.32 2.89
CA LYS A 303 -0.57 -10.36 3.27
C LYS A 303 0.71 -10.55 2.43
N MET A 304 1.11 -11.78 2.16
CA MET A 304 2.29 -12.09 1.33
C MET A 304 2.12 -11.64 -0.13
N VAL A 305 0.97 -11.95 -0.74
CA VAL A 305 0.68 -11.52 -2.12
C VAL A 305 0.57 -9.99 -2.18
N SER A 306 -0.03 -9.35 -1.17
CA SER A 306 -0.10 -7.89 -1.09
C SER A 306 1.28 -7.24 -1.06
N CYS A 307 2.23 -7.85 -0.34
CA CYS A 307 3.63 -7.42 -0.33
C CYS A 307 4.25 -7.46 -1.73
N TRP A 308 4.09 -8.57 -2.46
CA TRP A 308 4.65 -8.70 -3.81
C TRP A 308 3.96 -7.77 -4.81
N VAL A 309 2.64 -7.62 -4.74
CA VAL A 309 1.89 -6.66 -5.55
C VAL A 309 2.38 -5.23 -5.28
N CYS A 310 2.63 -4.86 -4.02
CA CYS A 310 3.17 -3.54 -3.67
C CYS A 310 4.54 -3.28 -4.34
N VAL A 311 5.45 -4.25 -4.24
CA VAL A 311 6.77 -4.18 -4.89
C VAL A 311 6.64 -4.07 -6.40
N CYS A 312 5.80 -4.90 -7.02
CA CYS A 312 5.55 -4.86 -8.46
C CYS A 312 4.97 -3.52 -8.92
N LEU A 313 4.00 -2.97 -8.18
CA LEU A 313 3.42 -1.66 -8.48
C LEU A 313 4.47 -0.56 -8.39
N TYR A 314 5.28 -0.56 -7.34
CA TYR A 314 6.34 0.44 -7.19
C TYR A 314 7.40 0.31 -8.31
N LEU A 315 7.89 -0.90 -8.60
CA LEU A 315 8.83 -1.12 -9.70
C LEU A 315 8.25 -0.68 -11.04
N TRP A 316 6.98 -0.99 -11.30
CA TRP A 316 6.29 -0.55 -12.51
C TRP A 316 6.26 0.97 -12.62
N THR A 317 6.01 1.70 -11.53
CA THR A 317 6.04 3.17 -11.57
C THR A 317 7.42 3.75 -11.90
N LEU A 318 8.51 3.05 -11.57
CA LEU A 318 9.88 3.48 -11.92
C LEU A 318 10.28 3.08 -13.35
N ILE A 319 9.80 1.93 -13.83
CA ILE A 319 10.19 1.35 -15.12
C ILE A 319 9.30 1.85 -16.27
N ALA A 320 8.02 2.15 -16.03
CA ALA A 320 7.09 2.60 -17.06
C ALA A 320 7.60 3.82 -17.88
N PRO A 321 8.22 4.86 -17.27
CA PRO A 321 8.84 5.96 -18.02
C PRO A 321 10.05 5.56 -18.87
N LEU A 322 10.68 4.42 -18.57
CA LEU A 322 11.81 3.87 -19.34
C LEU A 322 11.34 3.07 -20.56
N CYS A 323 10.29 2.27 -20.39
CA CYS A 323 9.75 1.41 -21.45
C CYS A 323 8.90 2.16 -22.49
N CYS A 324 8.27 3.28 -22.11
CA CYS A 324 7.48 4.13 -23.00
C CYS A 324 8.11 5.54 -23.10
N PRO A 325 9.16 5.72 -23.92
CA PRO A 325 9.87 7.00 -24.04
C PRO A 325 9.07 8.14 -24.70
N THR A 326 7.87 7.87 -25.25
CA THR A 326 7.06 8.83 -26.03
C THR A 326 6.09 9.71 -25.22
N ARG A 327 6.40 10.01 -23.96
CA ARG A 327 5.89 11.24 -23.32
C ARG A 327 6.99 12.28 -23.33
N GLU A 328 7.27 12.84 -24.50
CA GLU A 328 7.91 14.16 -24.55
C GLU A 328 6.93 15.13 -23.91
N PHE A 329 7.23 15.56 -22.68
CA PHE A 329 6.63 16.74 -22.11
C PHE A 329 7.17 17.91 -22.93
N LEU A 330 6.39 18.34 -23.92
CA LEU A 330 6.68 19.53 -24.71
C LEU A 330 6.75 20.71 -23.72
N VAL A 331 7.92 21.33 -23.69
CA VAL A 331 8.36 22.43 -22.81
C VAL A 331 7.43 23.63 -22.92
#